data_AF-A0A9Q0VJY6-F1
#
_entry.id   AF-A0A9Q0VJY6-F1
#
_cell.length_a   1.000
_cell.length_b   1.000
_cell.length_c   1.000
_cell.angle_alpha   90.00
_cell.angle_beta   90.00
_cell.angle_gamma   90.00
#
_symmetry.space_group_name_H-M   'P 1'
#
loop_
_entity.id
_entity.type
_entity.pdbx_description
1 polymer ?
#
loop_
_entity_poly.entity_id
_entity_poly.type
_entity_poly.pdbx_seq_one_letter_code
_entity_poly.pdbx_strand_id
1 'polypeptide(L)'
;MQMFIESSIASFFAVLEHLLIVCELLKANLYEFHKFNRESGGEVYFTMPRLQSITTQCLEALQFLHGLGLIHCDLKPENILVKSYSRCEVKVIDLGSSCFETDHLCSYVQSRSYRAPEVILGLPYDKKIDVWSLGCILAELCTGNVSFSH
;
A
#
# COMPACT_ATOMS: atom_id res chain seq x y z
N MET A 1 16.98 4.04 9.54
CA MET A 1 16.52 3.15 8.44
C MET A 1 15.99 1.82 8.95
N GLN A 2 16.53 1.25 10.04
CA GLN A 2 15.94 0.13 10.81
C GLN A 2 14.68 0.50 11.63
N MET A 3 14.16 1.72 11.45
CA MET A 3 13.21 2.37 12.34
C MET A 3 11.75 2.29 11.86
N PHE A 4 11.48 1.68 10.70
CA PHE A 4 10.15 1.66 10.10
C PHE A 4 9.26 0.49 10.57
N ILE A 5 9.85 -0.69 10.85
CA ILE A 5 9.09 -1.86 11.32
C ILE A 5 8.93 -1.85 12.84
N GLU A 6 10.00 -1.62 13.61
CA GLU A 6 9.94 -1.65 15.08
C GLU A 6 9.06 -0.55 15.70
N SER A 7 8.77 0.54 14.96
CA SER A 7 7.92 1.62 15.48
C SER A 7 6.42 1.39 15.30
N SER A 8 6.01 0.36 14.54
CA SER A 8 4.63 0.27 14.02
C SER A 8 3.84 -0.87 14.66
N ILE A 9 4.48 -2.00 15.01
CA ILE A 9 3.87 -3.10 15.78
C ILE A 9 4.23 -2.92 17.25
N ALA A 10 3.23 -2.68 18.09
CA ALA A 10 3.40 -2.48 19.53
C ALA A 10 3.47 -3.81 20.29
N SER A 11 2.66 -4.79 19.91
CA SER A 11 2.68 -6.13 20.50
C SER A 11 1.97 -7.15 19.59
N PHE A 12 2.18 -8.43 19.84
CA PHE A 12 1.40 -9.51 19.25
C PHE A 12 1.17 -10.61 20.29
N PHE A 13 0.01 -11.24 20.26
CA PHE A 13 -0.34 -12.32 21.18
C PHE A 13 -1.48 -13.18 20.61
N ALA A 14 -1.61 -14.41 21.09
CA ALA A 14 -2.66 -15.32 20.65
C ALA A 14 -3.77 -15.43 21.72
N VAL A 15 -5.03 -15.35 21.29
CA VAL A 15 -6.21 -15.56 22.15
C VAL A 15 -7.18 -16.47 21.42
N LEU A 16 -7.52 -17.62 22.01
CA LEU A 16 -8.49 -18.57 21.45
C LEU A 16 -8.19 -18.89 19.96
N GLU A 17 -6.94 -19.26 19.67
CA GLU A 17 -6.46 -19.59 18.30
C GLU A 17 -6.43 -18.41 17.30
N HIS A 18 -6.75 -17.20 17.74
CA HIS A 18 -6.60 -15.99 16.92
C HIS A 18 -5.30 -15.28 17.27
N LEU A 19 -4.44 -15.08 16.26
CA LEU A 19 -3.29 -14.17 16.37
C LEU A 19 -3.78 -12.73 16.31
N LEU A 20 -3.49 -11.97 17.36
CA LEU A 20 -3.77 -10.55 17.46
C LEU A 20 -2.46 -9.78 17.32
N ILE A 21 -2.47 -8.78 16.43
CA ILE A 21 -1.34 -7.88 16.20
C ILE A 21 -1.81 -6.47 16.55
N VAL A 22 -1.15 -5.84 17.51
CA VAL A 22 -1.45 -4.48 17.95
C VAL A 22 -0.47 -3.54 17.27
N CYS A 23 -0.99 -2.57 16.54
CA CYS A 23 -0.21 -1.56 15.83
C CYS A 23 -0.50 -0.15 16.36
N GLU A 24 0.34 0.81 15.98
CA GLU A 24 0.00 2.22 16.19
C GLU A 24 -1.31 2.58 15.46
N LEU A 25 -2.11 3.46 16.08
CA LEU A 25 -3.34 3.93 15.46
C LEU A 25 -3.03 5.05 14.45
N LEU A 26 -3.35 4.79 13.18
CA LEU A 26 -3.25 5.77 12.09
C LEU A 26 -4.63 6.37 11.76
N LYS A 27 -4.69 7.28 10.79
CA LYS A 27 -5.93 7.91 10.32
C LYS A 27 -6.53 7.11 9.16
N ALA A 28 -7.41 7.72 8.38
CA ALA A 28 -8.05 7.07 7.23
C ALA A 28 -7.02 6.55 6.21
N ASN A 29 -7.41 5.50 5.50
CA ASN A 29 -6.69 5.06 4.31
C ASN A 29 -6.88 6.04 3.14
N LEU A 30 -6.04 5.94 2.12
CA LEU A 30 -6.08 6.85 0.98
C LEU A 30 -7.37 6.72 0.16
N TYR A 31 -8.01 5.56 0.11
CA TYR A 31 -9.29 5.38 -0.59
C TYR A 31 -10.40 6.22 0.06
N GLU A 32 -10.67 5.99 1.35
CA GLU A 32 -11.72 6.70 2.09
C GLU A 32 -11.43 8.19 2.17
N PHE A 33 -10.16 8.56 2.37
CA PHE A 33 -9.79 9.97 2.42
C PHE A 33 -9.92 10.67 1.06
N HIS A 34 -9.58 10.00 -0.04
CA HIS A 34 -9.76 10.54 -1.39
C HIS A 34 -11.24 10.74 -1.71
N LYS A 35 -12.08 9.75 -1.40
CA LYS A 35 -13.54 9.85 -1.54
C LYS A 35 -14.09 11.04 -0.73
N PHE A 36 -13.75 11.12 0.55
CA PHE A 36 -14.17 12.23 1.41
C PHE A 36 -13.71 13.60 0.89
N ASN A 37 -12.46 13.74 0.44
CA ASN A 37 -11.93 15.00 -0.06
C ASN A 37 -12.70 15.49 -1.30
N ARG A 38 -13.11 14.58 -2.18
CA ARG A 38 -13.93 14.91 -3.35
C ARG A 38 -15.36 15.28 -2.99
N GLU A 39 -15.99 14.53 -2.09
CA GLU A 39 -17.39 14.74 -1.71
C GLU A 39 -17.59 16.00 -0.85
N SER A 40 -16.57 16.39 -0.07
CA SER A 40 -16.65 17.54 0.84
C SER A 40 -16.70 18.90 0.14
N GLY A 41 -16.35 18.97 -1.16
CA GLY A 41 -16.29 20.24 -1.91
C GLY A 41 -15.24 21.23 -1.41
N GLY A 42 -14.32 20.78 -0.55
CA GLY A 42 -13.22 21.58 -0.02
C GLY A 42 -12.03 21.68 -0.97
N GLU A 43 -10.90 22.19 -0.47
CA GLU A 43 -9.67 22.26 -1.26
C GLU A 43 -9.19 20.86 -1.68
N VAL A 44 -8.69 20.77 -2.91
CA VAL A 44 -8.12 19.53 -3.46
C VAL A 44 -6.88 19.17 -2.65
N TYR A 45 -6.93 18.04 -1.94
CA TYR A 45 -5.79 17.57 -1.16
C TYR A 45 -4.72 16.94 -2.04
N PHE A 46 -5.11 16.16 -3.06
CA PHE A 46 -4.19 15.39 -3.89
C PHE A 46 -3.56 16.23 -5.01
N THR A 47 -2.87 17.30 -4.61
CA THR A 47 -2.07 18.13 -5.53
C THR A 47 -0.81 17.40 -5.97
N MET A 48 -0.23 17.80 -7.10
CA MET A 48 1.00 17.18 -7.61
C MET A 48 2.16 17.11 -6.58
N PRO A 49 2.45 18.16 -5.78
CA PRO A 49 3.47 18.06 -4.74
C PRO A 49 3.14 17.02 -3.65
N ARG A 50 1.86 16.90 -3.26
CA ARG A 50 1.43 15.91 -2.27
C ARG A 50 1.47 14.50 -2.83
N LEU A 51 1.10 14.32 -4.10
CA LEU A 51 1.24 13.04 -4.81
C LEU A 51 2.72 12.62 -4.87
N GLN A 52 3.63 13.52 -5.24
CA GLN A 52 5.07 13.25 -5.23
C GLN A 52 5.59 12.85 -3.83
N SER A 53 5.13 13.53 -2.78
CA SER A 53 5.47 13.20 -1.39
C SER A 53 4.97 11.80 -1.00
N ILE A 54 3.72 11.46 -1.32
CA ILE A 54 3.12 10.14 -1.08
C ILE A 54 3.88 9.06 -1.85
N THR A 55 4.19 9.29 -3.14
CA THR A 55 4.97 8.38 -3.97
C THR A 55 6.33 8.11 -3.34
N THR A 56 7.03 9.16 -2.89
CA THR A 56 8.37 9.03 -2.29
C THR A 56 8.32 8.15 -1.05
N GLN A 57 7.37 8.38 -0.14
CA GLN A 57 7.20 7.57 1.07
C GLN A 57 6.83 6.12 0.78
N CYS A 58 5.98 5.88 -0.22
CA CYS A 58 5.64 4.52 -0.65
C CYS A 58 6.84 3.80 -1.27
N LEU A 59 7.63 4.49 -2.08
CA LEU A 59 8.86 3.93 -2.67
C LEU A 59 9.93 3.66 -1.62
N GLU A 60 10.07 4.49 -0.59
CA GLU A 60 10.95 4.21 0.55
C GLU A 60 10.53 2.94 1.30
N ALA A 61 9.22 2.76 1.54
CA ALA A 61 8.68 1.55 2.14
C ALA A 61 8.92 0.31 1.26
N LEU A 62 8.62 0.40 -0.04
CA LEU A 62 8.84 -0.70 -0.98
C LEU A 62 10.32 -1.04 -1.11
N GLN A 63 11.20 -0.04 -1.24
CA GLN A 63 12.64 -0.26 -1.29
C GLN A 63 13.13 -1.04 -0.06
N PHE A 64 12.61 -0.71 1.12
CA PHE A 64 12.92 -1.43 2.34
C PHE A 64 12.46 -2.90 2.28
N LEU A 65 11.19 -3.16 1.94
CA LEU A 65 10.66 -4.54 1.82
C LEU A 65 11.44 -5.35 0.77
N HIS A 66 11.66 -4.76 -0.39
CA HIS A 66 12.37 -5.35 -1.52
C HIS A 66 13.84 -5.65 -1.21
N GLY A 67 14.47 -4.85 -0.33
CA GLY A 67 15.81 -5.11 0.20
C GLY A 67 15.88 -6.31 1.15
N LEU A 68 14.76 -6.70 1.75
CA LEU A 68 14.61 -7.93 2.54
C LEU A 68 14.20 -9.15 1.68
N GLY A 69 14.02 -8.96 0.37
CA GLY A 69 13.47 -9.98 -0.52
C GLY A 69 11.98 -10.25 -0.30
N LEU A 70 11.25 -9.32 0.34
CA LEU A 70 9.81 -9.43 0.58
C LEU A 70 9.03 -8.64 -0.48
N ILE A 71 8.00 -9.25 -1.05
CA ILE A 71 7.04 -8.61 -1.96
C ILE A 71 5.76 -8.31 -1.16
N HIS A 72 5.21 -7.11 -1.31
CA HIS A 72 4.00 -6.72 -0.58
C HIS A 72 2.77 -7.51 -1.03
N CYS A 73 2.62 -7.71 -2.35
CA CYS A 73 1.59 -8.53 -3.01
C CYS A 73 0.14 -8.04 -2.90
N ASP A 74 -0.20 -7.06 -2.06
CA ASP A 74 -1.54 -6.44 -2.05
C ASP A 74 -1.51 -4.92 -1.83
N LEU A 75 -0.67 -4.20 -2.57
CA LEU A 75 -0.60 -2.74 -2.47
C LEU A 75 -1.82 -2.11 -3.16
N LYS A 76 -2.56 -1.28 -2.42
CA LYS A 76 -3.78 -0.58 -2.85
C LYS A 76 -4.03 0.64 -1.94
N PRO A 77 -4.89 1.62 -2.31
CA PRO A 77 -5.10 2.81 -1.51
C PRO A 77 -5.64 2.50 -0.10
N GLU A 78 -6.37 1.39 0.07
CA GLU A 78 -6.84 0.92 1.38
C GLU A 78 -5.70 0.49 2.31
N ASN A 79 -4.57 0.07 1.74
CA ASN A 79 -3.37 -0.39 2.47
C ASN A 79 -2.31 0.71 2.61
N ILE A 80 -2.69 1.97 2.37
CA ILE A 80 -1.85 3.14 2.63
C ILE A 80 -2.62 4.08 3.55
N LEU A 81 -2.18 4.20 4.80
CA LEU A 81 -2.86 5.00 5.82
C LEU A 81 -2.18 6.34 6.05
N VAL A 82 -2.99 7.37 6.30
CA VAL A 82 -2.48 8.69 6.63
C VAL A 82 -2.03 8.74 8.09
N LYS A 83 -0.78 9.13 8.32
CA LYS A 83 -0.26 9.48 9.64
C LYS A 83 -0.57 10.92 9.99
N SER A 84 -0.39 11.84 9.04
CA SER A 84 -0.65 13.28 9.22
C SER A 84 -1.16 13.93 7.93
N TYR A 85 -2.39 14.47 7.97
CA TYR A 85 -2.96 15.21 6.84
C TYR A 85 -2.17 16.48 6.52
N SER A 86 -1.84 17.29 7.54
CA SER A 86 -1.15 18.57 7.36
C SER A 86 0.25 18.36 6.76
N ARG A 87 1.00 17.39 7.29
CA ARG A 87 2.37 17.06 6.85
C ARG A 87 2.46 16.15 5.63
N CYS A 88 1.33 15.64 5.13
CA CYS A 88 1.30 14.67 4.03
C CYS A 88 2.12 13.40 4.33
N GLU A 89 2.00 12.88 5.55
CA GLU A 89 2.71 11.67 5.97
C GLU A 89 1.81 10.44 5.84
N VAL A 90 2.32 9.37 5.23
CA VAL A 90 1.61 8.11 5.01
C VAL A 90 2.45 6.91 5.45
N LYS A 91 1.79 5.77 5.67
CA LYS A 91 2.44 4.47 5.91
C LYS A 91 1.75 3.38 5.10
N VAL A 92 2.56 2.52 4.48
CA VAL A 92 2.10 1.25 3.91
C VAL A 92 1.85 0.27 5.06
N ILE A 93 0.74 -0.48 4.98
CA ILE A 93 0.33 -1.47 5.99
C ILE A 93 -0.07 -2.78 5.31
N ASP A 94 -0.45 -3.77 6.12
CA ASP A 94 -1.04 -5.04 5.68
C ASP A 94 -0.08 -5.92 4.86
N LEU A 95 0.85 -6.54 5.58
CA LEU A 95 1.75 -7.58 5.04
C LEU A 95 1.12 -8.98 5.08
N GLY A 96 -0.20 -9.10 5.28
CA GLY A 96 -0.87 -10.40 5.41
C GLY A 96 -0.86 -11.24 4.13
N SER A 97 -0.68 -10.60 2.97
CA SER A 97 -0.54 -11.25 1.66
C SER A 97 0.90 -11.31 1.16
N SER A 98 1.86 -10.77 1.92
CA SER A 98 3.25 -10.68 1.48
C SER A 98 3.92 -12.05 1.42
N CYS A 99 4.89 -12.19 0.51
CA CYS A 99 5.67 -13.41 0.37
C CYS A 99 7.14 -13.09 0.09
N PHE A 100 8.03 -14.02 0.42
CA PHE A 100 9.43 -13.88 0.04
C PHE A 100 9.61 -14.27 -1.43
N GLU A 101 10.53 -13.61 -2.13
CA GLU A 101 10.92 -13.97 -3.52
C GLU A 101 11.40 -15.43 -3.63
N THR A 102 11.85 -16.02 -2.53
CA THR A 102 12.32 -17.42 -2.43
C THR A 102 11.20 -18.45 -2.23
N ASP A 103 9.99 -18.01 -1.87
CA ASP A 103 8.88 -18.92 -1.60
C ASP A 103 8.25 -19.44 -2.90
N HIS A 104 7.37 -20.44 -2.77
CA HIS A 104 6.49 -20.82 -3.87
C HIS A 104 5.46 -19.72 -4.10
N LEU A 105 5.77 -18.82 -5.04
CA LEU A 105 4.94 -17.68 -5.39
C LEU A 105 3.54 -18.13 -5.83
N CYS A 106 2.51 -17.58 -5.18
CA CYS A 106 1.12 -17.83 -5.52
C CYS A 106 0.79 -17.20 -6.88
N SER A 107 0.12 -17.92 -7.76
CA SER A 107 -0.29 -17.42 -9.08
C SER A 107 -1.42 -16.39 -9.02
N TYR A 108 -2.11 -16.27 -7.88
CA TYR A 108 -3.21 -15.33 -7.68
C TYR A 108 -2.94 -14.41 -6.49
N VAL A 109 -2.30 -13.27 -6.79
CA VAL A 109 -1.98 -12.19 -5.84
C VAL A 109 -2.54 -10.85 -6.32
N GLN A 110 -2.46 -9.83 -5.47
CA GLN A 110 -2.93 -8.46 -5.68
C GLN A 110 -4.44 -8.31 -5.82
N SER A 111 -4.96 -7.19 -5.31
CA SER A 111 -6.31 -6.74 -5.61
C SER A 111 -6.46 -6.41 -7.11
N ARG A 112 -7.59 -6.81 -7.71
CA ARG A 112 -7.80 -6.86 -9.17
C ARG A 112 -7.39 -5.57 -9.90
N SER A 113 -7.82 -4.40 -9.42
CA SER A 113 -7.58 -3.11 -10.07
C SER A 113 -6.12 -2.64 -10.05
N TYR A 114 -5.30 -3.25 -9.20
CA TYR A 114 -3.89 -2.91 -8.98
C TYR A 114 -2.96 -4.08 -9.37
N ARG A 115 -3.51 -5.12 -10.01
CA ARG A 115 -2.78 -6.35 -10.35
C ARG A 115 -1.92 -6.15 -11.58
N ALA A 116 -0.68 -6.64 -11.51
CA ALA A 116 0.28 -6.55 -12.59
C ALA A 116 -0.09 -7.51 -13.75
N PRO A 117 0.23 -7.15 -15.00
CA PRO A 117 -0.12 -7.96 -16.17
C PRO A 117 0.55 -9.34 -16.15
N GLU A 118 1.80 -9.46 -15.69
CA GLU A 118 2.50 -10.73 -15.53
C GLU A 118 1.77 -11.68 -14.57
N VAL A 119 1.16 -11.16 -13.51
CA VAL A 119 0.33 -11.95 -12.58
C VAL A 119 -0.96 -12.40 -13.27
N ILE A 120 -1.63 -11.50 -14.00
CA ILE A 120 -2.86 -11.83 -14.76
C ILE A 120 -2.59 -12.94 -15.79
N LEU A 121 -1.42 -12.88 -16.45
CA LEU A 121 -1.01 -13.83 -17.48
C LEU A 121 -0.44 -15.14 -16.92
N GLY A 122 -0.30 -15.26 -15.59
CA GLY A 122 0.31 -16.44 -14.95
C GLY A 122 1.79 -16.60 -15.30
N LEU A 123 2.47 -15.50 -15.62
CA LEU A 123 3.91 -15.48 -15.89
C LEU A 123 4.70 -15.38 -14.59
N PRO A 124 5.99 -15.75 -14.60
CA PRO A 124 6.88 -15.45 -13.49
C PRO A 124 6.86 -13.95 -13.19
N TYR A 125 6.73 -13.61 -11.92
CA TYR A 125 6.73 -12.24 -11.44
C TYR A 125 7.74 -12.07 -10.31
N ASP A 126 8.10 -10.83 -10.01
CA ASP A 126 8.98 -10.46 -8.91
C ASP A 126 8.40 -9.24 -8.16
N LYS A 127 9.20 -8.64 -7.29
CA LYS A 127 8.84 -7.42 -6.56
C LYS A 127 8.34 -6.23 -7.41
N LYS A 128 8.54 -6.23 -8.74
CA LYS A 128 8.06 -5.17 -9.63
C LYS A 128 6.54 -5.09 -9.71
N ILE A 129 5.83 -6.14 -9.32
CA ILE A 129 4.36 -6.11 -9.24
C ILE A 129 3.87 -5.02 -8.26
N ASP A 130 4.62 -4.75 -7.17
CA ASP A 130 4.26 -3.69 -6.22
C ASP A 130 4.45 -2.29 -6.84
N VAL A 131 5.44 -2.14 -7.73
CA VAL A 131 5.70 -0.89 -8.46
C VAL A 131 4.57 -0.64 -9.46
N TRP A 132 4.06 -1.69 -10.12
CA TRP A 132 2.87 -1.61 -10.96
C TRP A 132 1.66 -1.13 -10.15
N SER A 133 1.37 -1.79 -9.02
CA SER A 133 0.28 -1.38 -8.13
C SER A 133 0.38 0.08 -7.72
N LEU A 134 1.57 0.55 -7.32
CA LEU A 134 1.79 1.94 -6.96
C LEU A 134 1.50 2.90 -8.13
N GLY A 135 1.87 2.53 -9.36
CA GLY A 135 1.53 3.31 -10.56
C GLY A 135 0.02 3.48 -10.74
N CYS A 136 -0.74 2.39 -10.59
CA CYS A 136 -2.21 2.41 -10.64
C CYS A 136 -2.80 3.30 -9.55
N ILE A 137 -2.29 3.21 -8.31
CA ILE A 137 -2.73 4.04 -7.18
C ILE A 137 -2.53 5.53 -7.48
N LEU A 138 -1.36 5.91 -8.01
CA LEU A 138 -1.07 7.31 -8.31
C LEU A 138 -1.95 7.86 -9.42
N ALA A 139 -2.20 7.06 -10.46
CA ALA A 139 -3.12 7.42 -11.53
C ALA A 139 -4.55 7.60 -10.99
N GLU A 140 -5.00 6.74 -10.08
CA GLU A 140 -6.29 6.87 -9.42
C GLU A 140 -6.38 8.13 -8.55
N LEU A 141 -5.41 8.38 -7.69
CA LEU A 141 -5.42 9.58 -6.82
C LEU A 141 -5.32 10.89 -7.62
N CYS A 142 -4.67 10.86 -8.78
CA CYS A 142 -4.55 12.03 -9.66
C CYS A 142 -5.82 12.31 -10.46
N THR A 143 -6.53 11.27 -10.91
CA THR A 143 -7.70 11.40 -11.81
C THR A 143 -9.03 11.28 -11.09
N GLY A 144 -9.04 10.69 -9.90
CA GLY A 144 -10.22 10.28 -9.16
C GLY A 144 -10.94 9.06 -9.72
N ASN A 145 -10.38 8.36 -10.69
CA ASN A 145 -10.99 7.17 -11.28
C ASN A 145 -10.02 5.98 -11.16
N VAL A 146 -10.57 4.82 -10.82
CA VAL A 146 -9.81 3.56 -10.85
C VAL A 146 -9.32 3.34 -12.29
N SER A 147 -8.00 3.21 -12.47
CA SER A 147 -7.40 3.16 -13.82
C SER A 147 -7.77 1.90 -14.61
N PHE A 148 -8.01 0.79 -13.91
CA PHE A 148 -8.41 -0.49 -14.51
C PHE A 148 -9.57 -1.10 -13.72
N SER A 149 -10.80 -0.92 -14.19
CA SER A 149 -12.04 -1.31 -13.48
C SER A 149 -12.84 -2.41 -14.18
N HIS A 150 -12.24 -3.15 -15.11
CA HIS A 150 -12.92 -4.16 -15.94
C HIS A 150 -12.38 -5.57 -15.69
#